data_AF-A0A101UF40-F1
#
_entry.id   AF-A0A101UF40-F1
#
_cell.length_a   1.000
_cell.length_b   1.000
_cell.length_c   1.000
_cell.angle_alpha   90.00
_cell.angle_beta   90.00
_cell.angle_gamma   90.00
#
_symmetry.space_group_name_H-M   'P 1'
#
loop_
_entity.id
_entity.type
_entity.pdbx_description
1 polymer ?
#
loop_
_entity_poly.entity_id
_entity_poly.type
_entity_poly.pdbx_seq_one_letter_code
_entity_poly.pdbx_strand_id
1 'polypeptide(L)'
;MERDLSRSRAILIGNGGYADPRIPNLPAAQCVSAMADLLASDLCGWPAERVTCLVDVASPDALARKVIAAVRDAQDVLLVYYVGHGVRTSEGQLALTVGETDPGWEALPYTAMLYENLAKILRGCRAQTKLVLLDCCHAELANRSNHVFQSADFEEAHPVDGLYVIGASGSTKKAKTPVNGTLTCFTGAFLEIVHNGIREVSAPALRLDRIFLELHARLREAGLPEPVQSGARGAHGFLFAQNAAHPSHPKKSLEAVPAPVEERWPLLDRRTLLTAAGAIGLTLANTVSVFPRGPADPATASDSESTDKAANAAAKAAAASLGQPLPGHTDRVYSVAFRSGGRVLASGSADQTVRFWDLTDPLRPKPIGSPLPGHTDTVYSVVFSPDGNLLADASADQKARLLDVTDPAKPALLSRPVTGHTDAVFSVAFSLSGELLAAGSGDRTIRLWKVTDPAHPVLVGQPVFGHTDAVLSVAFSHNESVMGSGGSDHAVRLWNVADPPAPIGPALPGHTDRVYTVAFSPNGHLLASGSGDRTIRLWKVTNPANPVLLGSATGHKSTVNTVAFSPDGRILASGSSDHTIRLWRVTESAGLALVEYPLTGHRGAVYSVAFSPNGNLLASGSADQTIRLWKLSR
;
A
#
# COMPACT_ATOMS: atom_id res chain seq x y z
N MET A 1 11.15 -12.05 37.09
CA MET A 1 12.48 -12.62 37.32
C MET A 1 13.47 -11.62 36.75
N GLU A 2 14.20 -10.90 37.59
CA GLU A 2 15.30 -10.03 37.14
C GLU A 2 16.28 -10.88 36.34
N ARG A 3 16.63 -10.45 35.13
CA ARG A 3 17.59 -11.16 34.30
C ARG A 3 19.00 -10.69 34.68
N ASP A 4 19.92 -11.64 34.78
CA ASP A 4 21.33 -11.37 35.05
C ASP A 4 22.03 -10.84 33.78
N LEU A 5 22.08 -9.51 33.65
CA LEU A 5 22.72 -8.85 32.50
C LEU A 5 24.25 -8.96 32.51
N SER A 6 24.86 -9.50 33.58
CA SER A 6 26.31 -9.74 33.61
C SER A 6 26.77 -10.77 32.57
N ARG A 7 25.84 -11.61 32.08
CA ARG A 7 26.06 -12.64 31.05
C ARG A 7 25.67 -12.21 29.64
N SER A 8 25.20 -10.97 29.49
CA SER A 8 24.85 -10.36 28.22
C SER A 8 26.04 -9.61 27.60
N ARG A 9 26.02 -9.40 26.28
CA ARG A 9 26.98 -8.56 25.55
C ARG A 9 26.26 -7.70 24.53
N ALA A 10 26.64 -6.43 24.47
CA ALA A 10 26.19 -5.50 23.45
C ALA A 10 27.39 -5.02 22.63
N ILE A 11 27.22 -4.98 21.32
CA ILE A 11 28.17 -4.38 20.40
C ILE A 11 27.45 -3.30 19.59
N LEU A 12 27.92 -2.08 19.73
CA LEU A 12 27.36 -0.89 19.09
C LEU A 12 28.34 -0.44 18.03
N ILE A 13 27.90 -0.41 16.78
CA ILE A 13 28.76 -0.23 15.61
C ILE A 13 28.29 1.02 14.87
N GLY A 14 29.17 2.00 14.71
CA GLY A 14 28.93 3.23 13.97
C GLY A 14 29.87 3.36 12.78
N ASN A 15 29.39 3.78 11.62
CA ASN A 15 30.23 4.17 10.48
C ASN A 15 29.71 5.44 9.80
N GLY A 16 30.59 6.40 9.50
CA GLY A 16 30.18 7.76 9.12
C GLY A 16 31.06 8.52 8.12
N GLY A 17 31.68 7.87 7.15
CA GLY A 17 32.50 8.55 6.13
C GLY A 17 32.00 8.38 4.70
N TYR A 18 31.22 9.34 4.18
CA TYR A 18 30.93 9.44 2.74
C TYR A 18 31.32 10.84 2.26
N ALA A 19 32.37 10.93 1.45
CA ALA A 19 32.85 12.18 0.86
C ALA A 19 32.02 12.56 -0.38
N ASP A 20 30.69 12.51 -0.27
CA ASP A 20 29.81 12.97 -1.34
C ASP A 20 29.09 14.23 -0.89
N PRO A 21 29.33 15.37 -1.55
CA PRO A 21 28.67 16.63 -1.21
C PRO A 21 27.13 16.58 -1.38
N ARG A 22 26.58 15.50 -1.96
CA ARG A 22 25.13 15.30 -2.13
C ARG A 22 24.47 14.56 -0.98
N ILE A 23 25.22 14.00 -0.01
CA ILE A 23 24.68 13.25 1.13
C ILE A 23 25.22 13.85 2.45
N PRO A 24 24.35 14.26 3.39
CA PRO A 24 24.79 14.77 4.70
C PRO A 24 25.58 13.72 5.48
N ASN A 25 26.53 14.20 6.29
CA ASN A 25 27.31 13.32 7.16
C ASN A 25 26.42 12.62 8.20
N LEU A 26 26.65 11.33 8.44
CA LEU A 26 25.86 10.55 9.40
C LEU A 26 26.42 10.76 10.82
N PRO A 27 25.58 11.07 11.84
CA PRO A 27 26.04 11.23 13.21
C PRO A 27 26.26 9.88 13.92
N ALA A 28 27.02 8.97 13.28
CA ALA A 28 27.19 7.59 13.73
C ALA A 28 27.81 7.51 15.14
N ALA A 29 28.83 8.32 15.41
CA ALA A 29 29.48 8.38 16.72
C ALA A 29 28.51 8.84 17.82
N GLN A 30 27.70 9.86 17.55
CA GLN A 30 26.71 10.36 18.49
C GLN A 30 25.59 9.34 18.75
N CYS A 31 25.13 8.64 17.71
CA CYS A 31 24.12 7.59 17.84
C CYS A 31 24.64 6.39 18.64
N VAL A 32 25.88 5.96 18.40
CA VAL A 32 26.53 4.91 19.19
C VAL A 32 26.66 5.32 20.65
N SER A 33 27.11 6.54 20.93
CA SER A 33 27.21 7.05 22.31
C SER A 33 25.85 7.06 22.99
N ALA A 34 24.82 7.63 22.36
CA ALA A 34 23.50 7.74 22.95
C ALA A 34 22.85 6.37 23.22
N MET A 35 23.07 5.38 22.34
CA MET A 35 22.64 4.00 22.59
C MET A 35 23.43 3.34 23.73
N ALA A 36 24.74 3.62 23.86
CA ALA A 36 25.56 3.12 24.96
C ALA A 36 25.05 3.66 26.31
N ASP A 37 24.78 4.96 26.37
CA ASP A 37 24.25 5.64 27.53
C ASP A 37 22.87 5.08 27.92
N LEU A 38 22.00 4.82 26.92
CA LEU A 38 20.71 4.18 27.16
C LEU A 38 20.86 2.78 27.78
N LEU A 39 21.74 1.94 27.23
CA LEU A 39 21.92 0.58 27.72
C LEU A 39 22.45 0.57 29.16
N ALA A 40 23.37 1.48 29.48
CA ALA A 40 23.94 1.63 30.82
C ALA A 40 22.98 2.30 31.83
N SER A 41 21.94 2.97 31.37
CA SER A 41 20.95 3.64 32.22
C SER A 41 20.13 2.66 33.08
N ASP A 42 19.48 3.17 34.12
CA ASP A 42 18.59 2.39 35.00
C ASP A 42 17.39 1.75 34.25
N LEU A 43 17.07 2.23 33.04
CA LEU A 43 16.02 1.68 32.20
C LEU A 43 16.39 0.30 31.64
N CYS A 44 17.66 0.10 31.30
CA CYS A 44 18.16 -1.13 30.68
C CYS A 44 19.13 -1.90 31.58
N GLY A 45 19.93 -1.22 32.41
CA GLY A 45 20.77 -1.79 33.47
C GLY A 45 21.98 -2.60 33.01
N TRP A 46 22.51 -2.35 31.81
CA TRP A 46 23.65 -3.09 31.29
C TRP A 46 24.95 -2.60 31.94
N PRO A 47 25.83 -3.49 32.43
CA PRO A 47 27.14 -3.06 32.92
C PRO A 47 27.97 -2.49 31.76
N ALA A 48 28.64 -1.37 31.99
CA ALA A 48 29.40 -0.66 30.95
C ALA A 48 30.48 -1.54 30.30
N GLU A 49 31.13 -2.42 31.06
CA GLU A 49 32.11 -3.39 30.57
C GLU A 49 31.52 -4.47 29.65
N ARG A 50 30.19 -4.55 29.55
CA ARG A 50 29.47 -5.46 28.65
C ARG A 50 29.00 -4.77 27.36
N VAL A 51 29.17 -3.46 27.26
CA VAL A 51 28.82 -2.66 26.07
C VAL A 51 30.11 -2.26 25.35
N THR A 52 30.30 -2.80 24.14
CA THR A 52 31.45 -2.46 23.29
C THR A 52 31.01 -1.50 22.19
N CYS A 53 31.58 -0.29 22.18
CA CYS A 53 31.34 0.69 21.13
C CYS A 53 32.48 0.64 20.09
N LEU A 54 32.11 0.60 18.81
CA LEU A 54 33.02 0.58 17.67
C LEU A 54 32.56 1.66 16.70
N VAL A 55 33.44 2.61 16.35
CA VAL A 55 33.16 3.65 15.36
C VAL A 55 34.26 3.62 14.30
N ASP A 56 33.89 3.63 13.02
CA ASP A 56 34.78 3.63 11.85
C ASP A 56 35.87 2.54 11.93
N VAL A 57 35.42 1.28 11.94
CA VAL A 57 36.31 0.12 12.08
C VAL A 57 37.16 -0.07 10.81
N ALA A 58 38.48 -0.14 10.99
CA ALA A 58 39.45 -0.16 9.89
C ALA A 58 39.24 -1.22 8.80
N SER A 59 38.62 -2.38 9.09
CA SER A 59 38.30 -3.39 8.07
C SER A 59 37.17 -4.34 8.46
N PRO A 60 36.51 -5.01 7.48
CA PRO A 60 35.43 -5.96 7.77
C PRO A 60 35.91 -7.13 8.63
N ASP A 61 37.16 -7.58 8.42
CA ASP A 61 37.77 -8.63 9.24
C ASP A 61 38.00 -8.18 10.68
N ALA A 62 38.40 -6.92 10.90
CA ALA A 62 38.53 -6.37 12.23
C ALA A 62 37.19 -6.30 12.94
N LEU A 63 36.13 -5.89 12.24
CA LEU A 63 34.77 -5.93 12.77
C LEU A 63 34.33 -7.38 13.07
N ALA A 64 34.56 -8.31 12.15
CA ALA A 64 34.18 -9.72 12.32
C ALA A 64 34.84 -10.33 13.56
N ARG A 65 36.14 -10.07 13.78
CA ARG A 65 36.86 -10.54 14.98
C ARG A 65 36.24 -10.00 16.26
N LYS A 66 35.82 -8.73 16.30
CA LYS A 66 35.17 -8.12 17.47
C LYS A 66 33.77 -8.71 17.71
N VAL A 67 32.98 -8.90 16.66
CA VAL A 67 31.66 -9.57 16.75
C VAL A 67 31.81 -11.01 17.22
N ILE A 68 32.76 -11.77 16.69
CA ILE A 68 33.04 -13.16 17.10
C ILE A 68 33.45 -13.21 18.59
N ALA A 69 34.25 -12.25 19.07
CA ALA A 69 34.59 -12.18 20.48
C ALA A 69 33.35 -11.96 21.35
N ALA A 70 32.50 -10.99 21.00
CA ALA A 70 31.24 -10.74 21.72
C ALA A 70 30.30 -11.95 21.71
N VAL A 71 30.23 -12.66 20.58
CA VAL A 71 29.43 -13.89 20.40
C VAL A 71 29.87 -15.02 21.32
N ARG A 72 31.19 -15.20 21.54
CA ARG A 72 31.73 -16.25 22.42
C ARG A 72 31.40 -15.97 23.89
N ASP A 73 31.39 -14.70 24.26
CA ASP A 73 31.23 -14.25 25.63
C ASP A 73 29.76 -14.10 26.06
N ALA A 74 28.85 -13.90 25.11
CA ALA A 74 27.41 -13.79 25.37
C ALA A 74 26.78 -15.14 25.69
N GLN A 75 26.08 -15.24 26.83
CA GLN A 75 25.37 -16.45 27.24
C GLN A 75 23.85 -16.26 27.36
N ASP A 76 23.40 -15.04 27.65
CA ASP A 76 21.96 -14.77 27.85
C ASP A 76 21.39 -13.93 26.71
N VAL A 77 21.92 -12.72 26.52
CA VAL A 77 21.54 -11.82 25.42
C VAL A 77 22.78 -11.36 24.65
N LEU A 78 22.70 -11.40 23.33
CA LEU A 78 23.61 -10.69 22.45
C LEU A 78 22.84 -9.59 21.73
N LEU A 79 23.24 -8.33 21.91
CA LEU A 79 22.71 -7.19 21.16
C LEU A 79 23.76 -6.70 20.16
N VAL A 80 23.38 -6.60 18.89
CA VAL A 80 24.16 -5.96 17.83
C VAL A 80 23.38 -4.76 17.35
N TYR A 81 23.86 -3.55 17.62
CA TYR A 81 23.31 -2.32 17.08
C TYR A 81 24.27 -1.79 16.02
N TYR A 82 23.75 -1.51 14.83
CA TYR A 82 24.53 -0.97 13.73
C TYR A 82 23.88 0.32 13.23
N VAL A 83 24.66 1.41 13.19
CA VAL A 83 24.29 2.69 12.59
C VAL A 83 25.30 3.09 11.53
N GLY A 84 24.86 3.24 10.30
CA GLY A 84 25.80 3.40 9.19
C GLY A 84 25.16 3.28 7.82
N HIS A 85 25.98 2.96 6.82
CA HIS A 85 25.51 2.68 5.47
C HIS A 85 25.40 1.18 5.23
N GLY A 86 24.22 0.73 4.84
CA GLY A 86 24.02 -0.54 4.16
C GLY A 86 24.15 -0.35 2.65
N VAL A 87 24.70 -1.33 1.97
CA VAL A 87 24.83 -1.37 0.50
C VAL A 87 24.33 -2.74 0.04
N ARG A 88 23.62 -2.81 -1.09
CA ARG A 88 23.31 -4.11 -1.71
C ARG A 88 24.46 -4.55 -2.60
N THR A 89 24.82 -5.83 -2.60
CA THR A 89 25.73 -6.39 -3.61
C THR A 89 25.01 -6.54 -4.96
N SER A 90 25.76 -6.81 -6.04
CA SER A 90 25.18 -7.13 -7.35
C SER A 90 24.29 -8.37 -7.31
N GLU A 91 24.46 -9.22 -6.30
CA GLU A 91 23.68 -10.43 -6.04
C GLU A 91 22.49 -10.16 -5.10
N GLY A 92 22.25 -8.90 -4.73
CA GLY A 92 21.12 -8.47 -3.92
C GLY A 92 21.31 -8.61 -2.40
N GLN A 93 22.48 -9.06 -1.93
CA GLN A 93 22.74 -9.25 -0.49
C GLN A 93 23.01 -7.92 0.23
N LEU A 94 22.58 -7.79 1.48
CA LEU A 94 22.90 -6.65 2.34
C LEU A 94 24.36 -6.70 2.82
N ALA A 95 25.10 -5.62 2.65
CA ALA A 95 26.45 -5.41 3.17
C ALA A 95 26.46 -4.18 4.11
N LEU A 96 27.00 -4.35 5.31
CA LEU A 96 27.17 -3.31 6.33
C LEU A 96 28.57 -2.70 6.19
N THR A 97 28.66 -1.45 5.79
CA THR A 97 29.94 -0.74 5.62
C THR A 97 30.66 -0.56 6.96
N VAL A 98 31.99 -0.59 6.94
CA VAL A 98 32.79 -0.48 8.16
C VAL A 98 33.74 0.74 8.21
N GLY A 99 33.97 1.41 7.08
CA GLY A 99 34.74 2.65 6.99
C GLY A 99 34.32 3.57 5.83
N GLU A 100 35.20 4.50 5.42
CA GLU A 100 34.97 5.48 4.35
C GLU A 100 34.62 4.84 3.00
N THR A 101 33.69 5.45 2.26
CA THR A 101 33.13 4.90 1.01
C THR A 101 33.38 5.80 -0.20
N ASP A 102 34.64 5.88 -0.70
CA ASP A 102 34.98 6.10 -2.13
C ASP A 102 36.45 5.69 -2.37
N PRO A 103 36.78 4.79 -3.32
CA PRO A 103 36.71 5.09 -4.75
C PRO A 103 36.21 3.88 -5.57
N GLY A 104 34.95 3.91 -5.98
CA GLY A 104 34.42 2.96 -6.96
C GLY A 104 33.90 1.62 -6.43
N TRP A 105 32.91 1.10 -7.16
CA TRP A 105 32.10 -0.09 -6.85
C TRP A 105 32.89 -1.40 -6.72
N GLU A 106 34.13 -1.44 -7.22
CA GLU A 106 35.03 -2.60 -7.15
C GLU A 106 35.61 -2.82 -5.74
N ALA A 107 35.55 -1.81 -4.85
CA ALA A 107 36.14 -1.89 -3.51
C ALA A 107 35.19 -2.43 -2.41
N LEU A 108 33.90 -2.64 -2.70
CA LEU A 108 32.88 -3.09 -1.73
C LEU A 108 33.24 -4.38 -0.97
N PRO A 109 33.88 -5.40 -1.56
CA PRO A 109 34.32 -6.59 -0.83
C PRO A 109 35.31 -6.30 0.31
N TYR A 110 35.99 -5.15 0.28
CA TYR A 110 37.04 -4.78 1.22
C TYR A 110 36.59 -3.76 2.26
N THR A 111 35.41 -3.15 2.10
CA THR A 111 34.91 -2.05 2.95
C THR A 111 33.55 -2.32 3.60
N ALA A 112 32.94 -3.47 3.33
CA ALA A 112 31.66 -3.87 3.93
C ALA A 112 31.63 -5.34 4.35
N MET A 113 30.91 -5.62 5.43
CA MET A 113 30.61 -6.98 5.90
C MET A 113 29.23 -7.39 5.42
N LEU A 114 29.13 -8.50 4.69
CA LEU A 114 27.82 -9.07 4.34
C LEU A 114 27.03 -9.42 5.60
N TYR A 115 25.75 -9.03 5.62
CA TYR A 115 24.82 -9.39 6.68
C TYR A 115 24.68 -10.90 6.82
N GLU A 116 24.81 -11.65 5.72
CA GLU A 116 24.85 -13.11 5.76
C GLU A 116 26.04 -13.63 6.58
N ASN A 117 27.20 -12.96 6.52
CA ASN A 117 28.36 -13.33 7.33
C ASN A 117 28.12 -13.03 8.81
N LEU A 118 27.45 -11.91 9.12
CA LEU A 118 26.97 -11.64 10.48
C LEU A 118 26.00 -12.74 10.94
N ALA A 119 25.00 -13.11 10.13
CA ALA A 119 24.06 -14.17 10.45
C ALA A 119 24.75 -15.53 10.67
N LYS A 120 25.78 -15.87 9.88
CA LYS A 120 26.63 -17.06 10.09
C LYS A 120 27.36 -17.01 11.43
N ILE A 121 27.94 -15.86 11.78
CA ILE A 121 28.60 -15.64 13.08
C ILE A 121 27.59 -15.82 14.23
N LEU A 122 26.38 -15.27 14.09
CA LEU A 122 25.32 -15.34 15.11
C LEU A 122 24.80 -16.75 15.37
N ARG A 123 24.86 -17.67 14.40
CA ARG A 123 24.51 -19.09 14.62
C ARG A 123 25.42 -19.78 15.63
N GLY A 124 26.67 -19.35 15.72
CA GLY A 124 27.62 -19.85 16.71
C GLY A 124 27.39 -19.30 18.12
N CYS A 125 26.46 -18.36 18.30
CA CYS A 125 26.22 -17.70 19.58
C CYS A 125 25.36 -18.55 20.51
N ARG A 126 25.84 -18.72 21.74
CA ARG A 126 25.15 -19.47 22.80
C ARG A 126 24.02 -18.68 23.47
N ALA A 127 23.95 -17.36 23.24
CA ALA A 127 22.90 -16.51 23.79
C ALA A 127 21.51 -17.00 23.39
N GLN A 128 20.60 -17.09 24.35
CA GLN A 128 19.22 -17.50 24.11
C GLN A 128 18.44 -16.45 23.30
N THR A 129 18.77 -15.17 23.49
CA THR A 129 18.18 -14.06 22.75
C THR A 129 19.27 -13.33 21.99
N LYS A 130 19.07 -13.16 20.68
CA LYS A 130 19.99 -12.43 19.80
C LYS A 130 19.20 -11.28 19.21
N LEU A 131 19.62 -10.06 19.47
CA LEU A 131 18.94 -8.84 19.03
C LEU A 131 19.82 -8.14 18.01
N VAL A 132 19.24 -7.78 16.88
CA VAL A 132 19.93 -6.99 15.85
C VAL A 132 19.09 -5.75 15.56
N LEU A 133 19.66 -4.59 15.85
CA LEU A 133 19.04 -3.29 15.60
C LEU A 133 19.81 -2.62 14.45
N LEU A 134 19.15 -2.42 13.31
CA LEU A 134 19.75 -1.87 12.09
C LEU A 134 19.23 -0.46 11.83
N ASP A 135 20.04 0.54 12.16
CA ASP A 135 19.82 1.95 11.84
C ASP A 135 20.66 2.35 10.61
N CYS A 136 20.30 1.79 9.47
CA CYS A 136 21.06 2.01 8.25
C CYS A 136 20.17 2.14 7.03
N CYS A 137 20.49 3.11 6.17
CA CYS A 137 19.96 3.11 4.81
C CYS A 137 20.50 1.90 4.05
N HIS A 138 19.83 1.49 2.97
CA HIS A 138 20.48 0.67 1.95
C HIS A 138 20.53 1.46 0.65
N ALA A 139 21.74 1.78 0.19
CA ALA A 139 21.95 2.31 -1.14
C ALA A 139 21.82 1.16 -2.14
N GLU A 140 20.84 1.25 -3.05
CA GLU A 140 20.73 0.34 -4.19
C GLU A 140 21.93 0.58 -5.12
N LEU A 141 22.63 -0.49 -5.50
CA LEU A 141 23.51 -0.44 -6.66
C LEU A 141 22.69 -0.09 -7.90
N ALA A 142 23.33 0.50 -8.90
CA ALA A 142 22.75 1.06 -10.12
C ALA A 142 22.02 0.07 -11.08
N ASN A 143 21.29 -0.91 -10.55
CA ASN A 143 20.38 -1.77 -11.30
C ASN A 143 18.94 -1.62 -10.79
N ARG A 144 18.06 -1.39 -11.76
CA ARG A 144 16.66 -0.93 -11.67
C ARG A 144 15.70 -1.93 -11.02
N SER A 145 15.88 -2.24 -9.74
CA SER A 145 14.88 -2.96 -8.96
C SER A 145 14.55 -2.19 -7.69
N ASN A 146 13.39 -1.52 -7.70
CA ASN A 146 12.78 -0.86 -6.54
C ASN A 146 12.27 -1.90 -5.52
N HIS A 147 13.15 -2.77 -5.02
CA HIS A 147 12.78 -3.81 -4.08
C HIS A 147 12.85 -3.25 -2.66
N VAL A 148 11.69 -2.85 -2.13
CA VAL A 148 11.52 -2.49 -0.72
C VAL A 148 11.89 -3.71 0.13
N PHE A 149 12.74 -3.52 1.15
CA PHE A 149 13.12 -4.56 2.09
C PHE A 149 11.88 -5.12 2.79
N GLN A 150 11.75 -6.45 2.83
CA GLN A 150 10.64 -7.15 3.49
C GLN A 150 11.16 -8.02 4.63
N SER A 151 10.27 -8.42 5.55
CA SER A 151 10.60 -9.38 6.62
C SER A 151 11.20 -10.67 6.07
N ALA A 152 10.80 -11.07 4.84
CA ALA A 152 11.34 -12.21 4.11
C ALA A 152 12.85 -12.11 3.82
N ASP A 153 13.41 -10.91 3.61
CA ASP A 153 14.85 -10.72 3.39
C ASP A 153 15.69 -11.09 4.63
N PHE A 154 15.07 -11.10 5.82
CA PHE A 154 15.71 -11.53 7.07
C PHE A 154 15.50 -13.02 7.37
N GLU A 155 14.47 -13.65 6.78
CA GLU A 155 14.04 -15.02 7.08
C GLU A 155 14.46 -16.03 6.00
N GLU A 156 14.47 -15.65 4.72
CA GLU A 156 14.60 -16.60 3.60
C GLU A 156 15.98 -17.23 3.47
N ALA A 157 17.04 -16.60 3.96
CA ALA A 157 18.36 -17.15 3.75
C ALA A 157 18.74 -18.20 4.81
N HIS A 158 18.52 -17.96 6.12
CA HIS A 158 19.03 -18.85 7.17
C HIS A 158 18.38 -18.61 8.56
N PRO A 159 17.58 -19.54 9.12
CA PRO A 159 16.98 -19.37 10.44
C PRO A 159 18.05 -19.40 11.54
N VAL A 160 18.10 -18.35 12.36
CA VAL A 160 18.95 -18.27 13.56
C VAL A 160 18.03 -18.30 14.79
N ASP A 161 18.21 -19.31 15.64
CA ASP A 161 17.36 -19.48 16.81
C ASP A 161 17.46 -18.31 17.79
N GLY A 162 16.30 -17.82 18.22
CA GLY A 162 16.18 -16.71 19.17
C GLY A 162 16.64 -15.35 18.61
N LEU A 163 16.83 -15.24 17.29
CA LEU A 163 17.13 -13.98 16.63
C LEU A 163 15.87 -13.11 16.50
N TYR A 164 16.02 -11.84 16.82
CA TYR A 164 15.04 -10.79 16.58
C TYR A 164 15.74 -9.56 15.99
N VAL A 165 15.21 -9.09 14.88
CA VAL A 165 15.76 -8.00 14.10
C VAL A 165 14.73 -6.89 14.03
N ILE A 166 15.15 -5.67 14.36
CA ILE A 166 14.43 -4.44 14.02
C ILE A 166 15.34 -3.63 13.12
N GLY A 167 14.86 -3.16 11.97
CA GLY A 167 15.63 -2.26 11.12
C GLY A 167 14.83 -1.08 10.62
N ALA A 168 15.39 0.13 10.64
CA ALA A 168 14.93 1.20 9.76
C ALA A 168 15.55 0.97 8.39
N SER A 169 14.75 0.57 7.42
CA SER A 169 15.26 0.07 6.15
C SER A 169 14.49 0.76 5.02
N GLY A 170 15.15 1.65 4.29
CA GLY A 170 14.59 2.27 3.10
C GLY A 170 15.67 2.79 2.14
N SER A 171 15.34 2.81 0.84
CA SER A 171 16.19 3.33 -0.25
C SER A 171 16.36 4.86 -0.22
N THR A 172 15.79 5.54 0.77
CA THR A 172 15.65 7.00 0.78
C THR A 172 16.56 7.69 1.80
N LYS A 173 16.96 8.93 1.48
CA LYS A 173 17.71 9.81 2.38
C LYS A 173 16.98 10.08 3.71
N LYS A 174 15.67 9.81 3.79
CA LYS A 174 14.83 10.11 4.96
C LYS A 174 15.22 9.32 6.21
N ALA A 175 15.66 8.06 6.07
CA ALA A 175 16.13 7.24 7.19
C ALA A 175 17.38 7.81 7.89
N LYS A 176 18.13 8.68 7.18
CA LYS A 176 19.36 9.31 7.67
C LYS A 176 19.15 10.68 8.28
N THR A 177 17.92 11.21 8.25
CA THR A 177 17.69 12.62 8.58
C THR A 177 17.93 12.82 10.07
N PRO A 178 18.89 13.65 10.45
CA PRO A 178 19.18 13.80 11.86
C PRO A 178 18.08 14.63 12.55
N VAL A 179 17.63 14.17 13.71
CA VAL A 179 16.84 14.98 14.64
C VAL A 179 17.77 16.07 15.18
N ASN A 180 17.48 17.32 14.85
CA ASN A 180 18.25 18.50 15.28
C ASN A 180 19.76 18.45 14.96
N GLY A 181 20.17 17.65 13.97
CA GLY A 181 21.58 17.52 13.56
C GLY A 181 22.44 16.60 14.43
N THR A 182 21.89 15.93 15.45
CA THR A 182 22.69 15.17 16.44
C THR A 182 22.51 13.66 16.40
N LEU A 183 21.32 13.17 16.06
CA LEU A 183 21.00 11.74 16.05
C LEU A 183 20.19 11.39 14.81
N THR A 184 20.34 10.20 14.25
CA THR A 184 19.42 9.72 13.20
C THR A 184 17.98 9.70 13.69
N CYS A 185 17.01 9.71 12.77
CA CYS A 185 15.61 9.68 13.14
C CYS A 185 15.18 8.37 13.82
N PHE A 186 15.72 7.22 13.40
CA PHE A 186 15.43 5.95 14.03
C PHE A 186 16.01 5.89 15.45
N THR A 187 17.28 6.27 15.63
CA THR A 187 17.89 6.30 16.97
C THR A 187 17.19 7.31 17.87
N GLY A 188 16.91 8.52 17.38
CA GLY A 188 16.19 9.53 18.15
C GLY A 188 14.82 9.04 18.64
N ALA A 189 14.00 8.48 17.75
CA ALA A 189 12.69 7.95 18.10
C ALA A 189 12.77 6.73 19.03
N PHE A 190 13.72 5.82 18.80
CA PHE A 190 13.92 4.66 19.67
C PHE A 190 14.30 5.08 21.09
N LEU A 191 15.25 6.00 21.22
CA LEU A 191 15.65 6.54 22.51
C LEU A 191 14.49 7.24 23.21
N GLU A 192 13.74 8.07 22.49
CA GLU A 192 12.58 8.79 23.03
C GLU A 192 11.53 7.81 23.58
N ILE A 193 11.24 6.71 22.90
CA ILE A 193 10.28 5.70 23.34
C ILE A 193 10.74 5.03 24.62
N VAL A 194 12.03 4.65 24.69
CA VAL A 194 12.56 3.98 25.86
C VAL A 194 12.64 4.94 27.05
N HIS A 195 13.06 6.19 26.83
CA HIS A 195 13.19 7.20 27.88
C HIS A 195 11.88 7.77 28.39
N ASN A 196 10.94 8.09 27.49
CA ASN A 196 9.69 8.76 27.86
C ASN A 196 8.53 7.78 27.99
N GLY A 197 8.75 6.51 27.67
CA GLY A 197 7.72 5.48 27.65
C GLY A 197 6.78 5.57 26.45
N ILE A 198 5.84 4.63 26.45
CA ILE A 198 4.76 4.55 25.46
C ILE A 198 3.52 5.24 26.05
N ARG A 199 2.91 6.14 25.28
CA ARG A 199 1.72 6.89 25.73
C ARG A 199 0.57 5.93 26.01
N GLU A 200 -0.20 6.19 27.07
CA GLU A 200 -1.45 5.47 27.38
C GLU A 200 -1.29 3.97 27.72
N VAL A 201 -0.06 3.46 27.86
CA VAL A 201 0.22 2.06 28.21
C VAL A 201 0.71 1.94 29.65
N SER A 202 -0.08 1.28 30.50
CA SER A 202 0.23 1.06 31.92
C SER A 202 1.14 -0.15 32.20
N ALA A 203 1.90 -0.64 31.21
CA ALA A 203 2.83 -1.74 31.44
C ALA A 203 4.05 -1.24 32.23
N PRO A 204 4.52 -1.95 33.28
CA PRO A 204 5.68 -1.53 34.07
C PRO A 204 7.00 -1.63 33.31
N ALA A 205 7.03 -2.36 32.19
CA ALA A 205 8.22 -2.53 31.39
C ALA A 205 7.88 -2.65 29.90
N LEU A 206 8.82 -2.21 29.07
CA LEU A 206 8.73 -2.16 27.62
C LEU A 206 9.29 -3.44 27.02
N ARG A 207 8.44 -4.13 26.27
CA ARG A 207 8.83 -5.28 25.46
C ARG A 207 9.18 -4.84 24.04
N LEU A 208 10.05 -5.57 23.36
CA LEU A 208 10.48 -5.23 22.00
C LEU A 208 9.32 -5.14 21.00
N ASP A 209 8.32 -6.01 21.11
CA ASP A 209 7.10 -5.91 20.31
C ASP A 209 6.37 -4.57 20.51
N ARG A 210 6.30 -4.08 21.75
CA ARG A 210 5.69 -2.78 22.08
C ARG A 210 6.53 -1.61 21.63
N ILE A 211 7.84 -1.66 21.84
CA ILE A 211 8.77 -0.63 21.35
C ILE A 211 8.70 -0.54 19.83
N PHE A 212 8.69 -1.68 19.14
CA PHE A 212 8.56 -1.74 17.70
C PHE A 212 7.25 -1.09 17.23
N LEU A 213 6.10 -1.43 17.84
CA LEU A 213 4.80 -0.84 17.47
C LEU A 213 4.77 0.68 17.66
N GLU A 214 5.30 1.18 18.77
CA GLU A 214 5.38 2.62 19.04
C GLU A 214 6.36 3.31 18.10
N LEU A 215 7.53 2.70 17.84
CA LEU A 215 8.53 3.21 16.91
C LEU A 215 7.98 3.30 15.49
N HIS A 216 7.23 2.27 15.09
CA HIS A 216 6.53 2.24 13.83
C HIS A 216 5.48 3.36 13.75
N ALA A 217 4.70 3.59 14.81
CA ALA A 217 3.72 4.68 14.87
C ALA A 217 4.39 6.06 14.78
N ARG A 218 5.41 6.35 15.60
CA ARG A 218 6.08 7.67 15.64
C ARG A 218 6.81 7.99 14.34
N LEU A 219 7.53 7.01 13.77
CA LEU A 219 8.22 7.22 12.50
C LEU A 219 7.23 7.43 11.36
N ARG A 220 6.10 6.72 11.37
CA ARG A 220 4.99 6.92 10.43
C ARG A 220 4.39 8.32 10.56
N GLU A 221 4.05 8.75 11.78
CA GLU A 221 3.51 10.09 12.06
C GLU A 221 4.46 11.20 11.59
N ALA A 222 5.76 10.99 11.74
CA ALA A 222 6.79 11.90 11.28
C ALA A 222 7.07 11.82 9.75
N GLY A 223 6.40 10.95 9.00
CA GLY A 223 6.61 10.78 7.56
C GLY A 223 7.99 10.18 7.19
N LEU A 224 8.56 9.40 8.10
CA LEU A 224 9.86 8.74 7.99
C LEU A 224 9.71 7.25 7.61
N PRO A 225 10.78 6.60 7.10
CA PRO A 225 10.73 5.20 6.71
C PRO A 225 10.32 4.29 7.87
N GLU A 226 9.28 3.48 7.64
CA GLU A 226 8.75 2.58 8.65
C GLU A 226 9.77 1.47 8.97
N PRO A 227 9.95 1.13 10.26
CA PRO A 227 10.85 0.06 10.64
C PRO A 227 10.24 -1.29 10.25
N VAL A 228 11.11 -2.22 9.82
CA VAL A 228 10.80 -3.63 9.56
C VAL A 228 11.23 -4.48 10.74
N GLN A 229 10.52 -5.59 10.96
CA GLN A 229 10.89 -6.58 11.98
C GLN A 229 10.93 -7.99 11.39
N SER A 230 11.78 -8.84 11.96
CA SER A 230 11.83 -10.29 11.72
C SER A 230 12.31 -11.00 12.97
N GLY A 231 11.81 -12.20 13.26
CA GLY A 231 12.38 -12.99 14.37
C GLY A 231 11.68 -14.31 14.68
N ALA A 232 12.42 -15.18 15.38
CA ALA A 232 11.95 -16.50 15.79
C ALA A 232 10.91 -16.42 16.93
N ARG A 233 10.04 -17.45 17.04
CA ARG A 233 9.02 -17.56 18.10
C ARG A 233 9.63 -17.34 19.49
N GLY A 234 9.10 -16.37 20.23
CA GLY A 234 9.46 -16.08 21.62
C GLY A 234 10.34 -14.84 21.82
N ALA A 235 11.05 -14.37 20.81
CA ALA A 235 11.94 -13.22 20.93
C ALA A 235 11.19 -11.86 20.98
N HIS A 236 10.01 -11.78 20.36
CA HIS A 236 9.08 -10.63 20.45
C HIS A 236 8.75 -10.22 21.89
N GLY A 237 8.80 -11.19 22.79
CA GLY A 237 8.44 -10.98 24.17
C GLY A 237 9.54 -10.44 25.08
N PHE A 238 10.71 -10.16 24.51
CA PHE A 238 11.87 -9.70 25.25
C PHE A 238 11.57 -8.37 25.94
N LEU A 239 11.75 -8.35 27.26
CA LEU A 239 11.73 -7.14 28.08
C LEU A 239 13.03 -6.37 27.82
N PHE A 240 12.92 -5.26 27.10
CA PHE A 240 14.07 -4.45 26.69
C PHE A 240 14.44 -3.39 27.73
N ALA A 241 13.44 -2.74 28.31
CA ALA A 241 13.64 -1.66 29.27
C ALA A 241 12.48 -1.58 30.27
N GLN A 242 12.69 -0.88 31.38
CA GLN A 242 11.59 -0.42 32.22
C GLN A 242 10.78 0.65 31.50
N ASN A 243 9.48 0.76 31.80
CA ASN A 243 8.66 1.81 31.23
C ASN A 243 8.73 3.05 32.12
N ALA A 244 9.47 4.06 31.69
CA ALA A 244 9.61 5.31 32.42
C ALA A 244 8.29 6.05 32.66
N ALA A 245 7.28 5.84 31.79
CA ALA A 245 5.94 6.40 31.97
C ALA A 245 5.11 5.67 33.05
N HIS A 246 5.60 4.54 33.59
CA HIS A 246 4.85 3.76 34.56
C HIS A 246 4.87 4.40 35.97
N PRO A 247 3.72 4.48 36.68
CA PRO A 247 3.63 5.18 37.97
C PRO A 247 4.56 4.67 39.07
N SER A 248 4.94 3.39 39.03
CA SER A 248 5.84 2.78 40.02
C SER A 248 7.32 2.95 39.73
N HIS A 249 7.70 3.59 38.61
CA HIS A 249 9.10 3.81 38.28
C HIS A 249 9.69 4.89 39.20
N PRO A 250 10.88 4.67 39.79
CA PRO A 250 11.53 5.70 40.59
C PRO A 250 11.82 6.93 39.71
N LYS A 251 11.34 8.10 40.12
CA LYS A 251 11.42 9.37 39.35
C LYS A 251 12.83 10.01 39.30
N LYS A 252 13.88 9.25 39.66
CA LYS A 252 15.29 9.63 39.47
C LYS A 252 15.86 8.64 38.47
N SER A 253 16.46 9.01 37.35
CA SER A 253 16.78 10.31 36.74
C SER A 253 17.16 10.01 35.30
N LEU A 254 16.88 10.89 34.34
CA LEU A 254 17.78 11.17 33.21
C LEU A 254 17.46 12.55 32.66
N GLU A 255 18.51 13.29 32.28
CA GLU A 255 18.38 14.58 31.60
C GLU A 255 17.50 14.41 30.37
N ALA A 256 16.61 15.37 30.17
CA ALA A 256 15.66 15.34 29.07
C ALA A 256 16.43 15.21 27.75
N VAL A 257 16.16 14.15 26.99
CA VAL A 257 16.33 14.20 25.53
C VAL A 257 15.51 15.42 25.08
N PRO A 258 16.08 16.36 24.29
CA PRO A 258 15.36 17.56 23.89
C PRO A 258 13.97 17.20 23.36
N ALA A 259 12.98 17.94 23.85
CA ALA A 259 11.54 17.77 23.63
C ALA A 259 11.18 17.45 22.17
N PRO A 260 10.02 16.81 21.91
CA PRO A 260 9.65 16.40 20.57
C PRO A 260 9.71 17.58 19.60
N VAL A 261 10.20 17.24 18.43
CA VAL A 261 10.32 18.03 17.20
C VAL A 261 9.07 18.91 17.00
N GLU A 262 9.10 20.14 17.51
CA GLU A 262 8.06 21.15 17.28
C GLU A 262 8.13 21.70 15.84
N GLU A 263 6.94 21.95 15.30
CA GLU A 263 6.62 22.48 13.98
C GLU A 263 7.63 23.49 13.39
N ARG A 264 8.32 23.09 12.31
CA ARG A 264 8.58 23.85 11.07
C ARG A 264 9.76 23.23 10.33
N TRP A 265 9.51 22.55 9.21
CA TRP A 265 10.58 22.17 8.28
C TRP A 265 10.54 23.03 7.02
N PRO A 266 11.68 23.61 6.62
CA PRO A 266 11.76 24.50 5.48
C PRO A 266 11.63 23.71 4.18
N LEU A 267 10.83 24.26 3.27
CA LEU A 267 10.74 23.90 1.86
C LEU A 267 12.16 23.78 1.26
N LEU A 268 12.57 22.55 0.92
CA LEU A 268 13.81 22.29 0.18
C LEU A 268 13.54 22.19 -1.34
N ASP A 269 14.46 22.81 -2.07
CA ASP A 269 14.35 23.37 -3.43
C ASP A 269 13.93 22.39 -4.55
N ARG A 270 12.97 22.88 -5.35
CA ARG A 270 12.33 22.32 -6.55
C ARG A 270 13.31 21.82 -7.62
N ARG A 271 14.56 22.29 -7.60
CA ARG A 271 15.62 21.84 -8.54
C ARG A 271 16.22 20.48 -8.21
N THR A 272 16.12 19.99 -6.98
CA THR A 272 16.69 18.68 -6.58
C THR A 272 15.67 17.53 -6.74
N LEU A 273 14.39 17.86 -6.91
CA LEU A 273 13.29 16.90 -7.09
C LEU A 273 13.12 16.36 -8.53
N LEU A 274 13.90 16.86 -9.50
CA LEU A 274 13.74 16.52 -10.92
C LEU A 274 14.60 15.33 -11.41
N THR A 275 15.27 14.58 -10.53
CA THR A 275 16.19 13.50 -10.97
C THR A 275 15.97 12.15 -10.28
N ALA A 276 14.75 11.87 -9.81
CA ALA A 276 14.39 10.54 -9.33
C ALA A 276 12.89 10.24 -9.57
N ALA A 277 12.48 10.26 -10.84
CA ALA A 277 11.22 9.68 -11.28
C ALA A 277 11.53 8.32 -11.94
N GLY A 278 11.19 7.23 -11.26
CA GLY A 278 11.43 5.88 -11.75
C GLY A 278 10.80 4.79 -10.88
N ALA A 279 9.59 4.36 -11.27
CA ALA A 279 8.87 3.15 -10.84
C ALA A 279 8.29 3.23 -9.39
N ILE A 280 7.11 2.73 -9.02
CA ILE A 280 6.14 1.72 -9.49
C ILE A 280 4.74 2.20 -9.00
N GLY A 281 3.66 1.91 -9.73
CA GLY A 281 2.28 2.28 -9.35
C GLY A 281 1.30 1.10 -9.32
N LEU A 282 0.09 1.33 -8.78
CA LEU A 282 -1.13 0.55 -9.09
C LEU A 282 -2.37 1.07 -8.36
N THR A 283 -3.52 1.15 -9.07
CA THR A 283 -4.84 1.46 -8.47
C THR A 283 -6.07 1.13 -9.35
N LEU A 284 -7.20 0.66 -8.75
CA LEU A 284 -8.62 1.15 -8.91
C LEU A 284 -9.83 0.19 -8.66
N ALA A 285 -10.98 0.77 -8.22
CA ALA A 285 -12.29 0.83 -8.96
C ALA A 285 -13.48 1.41 -8.12
N ASN A 286 -14.42 2.18 -8.71
CA ASN A 286 -15.90 1.97 -8.69
C ASN A 286 -16.79 3.00 -9.45
N THR A 287 -17.89 2.55 -10.10
CA THR A 287 -19.04 3.36 -10.60
C THR A 287 -20.28 2.45 -10.80
N VAL A 288 -21.46 2.76 -10.22
CA VAL A 288 -22.79 2.17 -10.55
C VAL A 288 -23.93 3.16 -10.27
N SER A 289 -24.93 3.25 -11.18
CA SER A 289 -26.23 3.95 -11.00
C SER A 289 -27.41 3.04 -11.40
N VAL A 290 -28.63 3.36 -10.95
CA VAL A 290 -29.85 2.51 -10.85
C VAL A 290 -31.07 3.19 -11.48
N PHE A 291 -32.08 2.44 -11.98
CA PHE A 291 -33.55 2.74 -11.95
C PHE A 291 -34.43 1.60 -12.58
N PRO A 292 -35.79 1.59 -12.47
CA PRO A 292 -36.62 0.40 -12.18
C PRO A 292 -37.21 -0.37 -13.38
N ARG A 293 -37.60 -1.64 -13.11
CA ARG A 293 -38.23 -2.60 -14.05
C ARG A 293 -39.71 -2.32 -14.31
N GLY A 294 -40.13 -2.48 -15.57
CA GLY A 294 -41.50 -2.85 -16.00
C GLY A 294 -41.55 -4.32 -16.48
N PRO A 295 -42.73 -4.96 -16.53
CA PRO A 295 -42.87 -6.42 -16.52
C PRO A 295 -42.56 -7.04 -17.89
N ALA A 296 -42.09 -8.30 -17.84
CA ALA A 296 -41.93 -9.16 -19.00
C ALA A 296 -42.99 -10.27 -18.97
N ASP A 297 -43.48 -10.66 -20.15
CA ASP A 297 -44.19 -11.93 -20.35
C ASP A 297 -43.47 -12.79 -21.42
N PRO A 298 -43.60 -14.14 -21.37
CA PRO A 298 -42.62 -15.07 -21.94
C PRO A 298 -43.16 -15.93 -23.10
N ALA A 299 -42.24 -16.50 -23.90
CA ALA A 299 -42.32 -17.74 -24.72
C ALA A 299 -41.29 -17.66 -25.86
N THR A 300 -40.58 -18.68 -26.37
CA THR A 300 -40.51 -20.15 -26.20
C THR A 300 -39.23 -20.63 -26.93
N ALA A 301 -38.65 -21.76 -26.51
CA ALA A 301 -37.58 -22.53 -27.18
C ALA A 301 -38.03 -23.04 -28.57
N SER A 302 -37.19 -23.40 -29.55
CA SER A 302 -36.14 -24.43 -29.53
C SER A 302 -35.21 -24.41 -30.77
N ASP A 303 -34.23 -25.32 -30.77
CA ASP A 303 -33.44 -25.89 -31.88
C ASP A 303 -31.95 -25.46 -31.97
N SER A 304 -31.15 -26.12 -31.13
CA SER A 304 -29.69 -26.09 -31.04
C SER A 304 -29.09 -27.32 -31.74
N GLU A 305 -28.28 -27.11 -32.78
CA GLU A 305 -27.10 -27.94 -33.14
C GLU A 305 -26.51 -27.54 -34.51
N SER A 306 -27.30 -26.93 -35.41
CA SER A 306 -26.78 -26.35 -36.67
C SER A 306 -26.39 -24.86 -36.54
N THR A 307 -26.85 -24.23 -35.45
CA THR A 307 -26.58 -22.84 -35.08
C THR A 307 -25.18 -22.63 -34.53
N ASP A 308 -24.50 -23.64 -34.00
CA ASP A 308 -23.24 -23.43 -33.28
C ASP A 308 -22.06 -23.00 -34.17
N LYS A 309 -21.96 -23.44 -35.43
CA LYS A 309 -20.89 -22.96 -36.32
C LYS A 309 -21.13 -21.55 -36.86
N ALA A 310 -22.38 -21.19 -37.13
CA ALA A 310 -22.76 -19.85 -37.58
C ALA A 310 -22.78 -18.85 -36.40
N ALA A 311 -23.21 -19.29 -35.23
CA ALA A 311 -23.17 -18.54 -33.98
C ALA A 311 -21.73 -18.32 -33.50
N ASN A 312 -20.80 -19.27 -33.72
CA ASN A 312 -19.39 -19.10 -33.37
C ASN A 312 -18.66 -18.15 -34.33
N ALA A 313 -19.04 -18.11 -35.62
CA ALA A 313 -18.57 -17.09 -36.56
C ALA A 313 -19.18 -15.69 -36.28
N ALA A 314 -20.45 -15.63 -35.91
CA ALA A 314 -21.12 -14.40 -35.49
C ALA A 314 -20.59 -13.88 -34.16
N ALA A 315 -20.33 -14.75 -33.17
CA ALA A 315 -19.74 -14.42 -31.87
C ALA A 315 -18.29 -13.93 -31.99
N LYS A 316 -17.52 -14.49 -32.94
CA LYS A 316 -16.18 -13.99 -33.28
C LYS A 316 -16.21 -12.58 -33.89
N ALA A 317 -17.33 -12.17 -34.48
CA ALA A 317 -17.58 -10.79 -34.93
C ALA A 317 -18.24 -9.91 -33.84
N ALA A 318 -18.73 -10.48 -32.75
CA ALA A 318 -19.61 -9.81 -31.78
C ALA A 318 -18.89 -9.14 -30.60
N ALA A 319 -17.57 -9.30 -30.51
CA ALA A 319 -16.72 -8.73 -29.46
C ALA A 319 -15.52 -7.95 -30.05
N ALA A 320 -15.72 -7.30 -31.20
CA ALA A 320 -14.73 -6.42 -31.80
C ALA A 320 -14.68 -5.07 -31.05
N SER A 321 -13.48 -4.54 -30.82
CA SER A 321 -13.33 -3.16 -30.35
C SER A 321 -14.02 -2.22 -31.33
N LEU A 322 -14.84 -1.30 -30.81
CA LEU A 322 -15.45 -0.25 -31.59
C LEU A 322 -14.40 0.78 -31.98
N GLY A 323 -14.11 0.84 -33.29
CA GLY A 323 -13.23 1.85 -33.85
C GLY A 323 -11.76 1.72 -33.40
N GLN A 324 -11.03 2.82 -33.57
CA GLN A 324 -9.65 2.95 -33.08
C GLN A 324 -9.65 3.26 -31.58
N PRO A 325 -8.59 2.89 -30.83
CA PRO A 325 -8.43 3.32 -29.44
C PRO A 325 -8.49 4.84 -29.36
N LEU A 326 -9.12 5.39 -28.32
CA LEU A 326 -9.22 6.83 -28.10
C LEU A 326 -7.83 7.33 -27.66
N PRO A 327 -7.10 8.08 -28.50
CA PRO A 327 -5.82 8.64 -28.11
C PRO A 327 -6.06 9.98 -27.40
N GLY A 328 -5.33 10.23 -26.31
CA GLY A 328 -5.37 11.54 -25.68
C GLY A 328 -4.51 11.61 -24.44
N HIS A 329 -4.65 10.65 -23.53
CA HIS A 329 -3.75 10.56 -22.39
C HIS A 329 -2.33 10.26 -22.83
N THR A 330 -1.36 10.81 -22.07
CA THR A 330 0.08 10.66 -22.38
C THR A 330 0.77 9.62 -21.48
N ASP A 331 0.02 9.04 -20.55
CA ASP A 331 0.45 7.97 -19.66
C ASP A 331 -0.72 7.01 -19.39
N ARG A 332 -0.48 5.96 -18.58
CA ARG A 332 -1.43 4.89 -18.24
C ARG A 332 -2.80 5.45 -17.89
N VAL A 333 -3.85 4.91 -18.48
CA VAL A 333 -5.23 5.23 -18.10
C VAL A 333 -5.63 4.28 -16.99
N TYR A 334 -5.75 4.82 -15.79
CA TYR A 334 -6.17 4.04 -14.65
C TYR A 334 -7.67 3.87 -14.69
N SER A 335 -8.45 4.95 -14.72
CA SER A 335 -9.91 4.90 -14.50
C SER A 335 -10.70 5.30 -15.74
N VAL A 336 -11.83 4.64 -15.96
CA VAL A 336 -12.89 5.09 -16.87
C VAL A 336 -14.25 4.99 -16.18
N ALA A 337 -15.11 5.99 -16.37
CA ALA A 337 -16.46 6.00 -15.79
C ALA A 337 -17.46 6.64 -16.76
N PHE A 338 -18.63 6.02 -16.93
CA PHE A 338 -19.73 6.60 -17.70
C PHE A 338 -20.58 7.53 -16.83
N ARG A 339 -20.97 8.67 -17.38
CA ARG A 339 -22.03 9.52 -16.82
C ARG A 339 -23.39 8.80 -16.97
N SER A 340 -24.36 9.10 -16.11
CA SER A 340 -25.71 8.51 -16.05
C SER A 340 -26.42 8.38 -17.42
N GLY A 341 -26.23 9.33 -18.34
CA GLY A 341 -26.80 9.28 -19.70
C GLY A 341 -26.05 8.40 -20.72
N GLY A 342 -24.89 7.84 -20.37
CA GLY A 342 -24.07 6.97 -21.23
C GLY A 342 -23.38 7.64 -22.43
N ARG A 343 -23.63 8.93 -22.65
CA ARG A 343 -23.05 9.73 -23.74
C ARG A 343 -21.76 10.47 -23.36
N VAL A 344 -21.42 10.49 -22.08
CA VAL A 344 -20.18 11.10 -21.59
C VAL A 344 -19.39 10.05 -20.84
N LEU A 345 -18.11 9.96 -21.14
CA LEU A 345 -17.14 9.15 -20.41
C LEU A 345 -16.11 10.08 -19.77
N ALA A 346 -15.75 9.82 -18.51
CA ALA A 346 -14.60 10.42 -17.87
C ALA A 346 -13.46 9.40 -17.80
N SER A 347 -12.21 9.88 -17.84
CA SER A 347 -11.03 9.05 -17.63
C SER A 347 -9.98 9.74 -16.77
N GLY A 348 -9.34 8.98 -15.87
CA GLY A 348 -8.23 9.42 -15.03
C GLY A 348 -6.94 8.68 -15.36
N SER A 349 -5.80 9.37 -15.33
CA SER A 349 -4.53 8.86 -15.82
C SER A 349 -3.32 9.25 -14.95
N ALA A 350 -2.23 8.49 -15.11
CA ALA A 350 -0.88 8.83 -14.65
C ALA A 350 -0.35 10.15 -15.22
N ASP A 351 -0.94 10.67 -16.30
CA ASP A 351 -0.60 12.00 -16.81
C ASP A 351 -1.16 13.15 -15.95
N GLN A 352 -1.71 12.84 -14.77
CA GLN A 352 -2.20 13.78 -13.76
C GLN A 352 -3.48 14.52 -14.18
N THR A 353 -4.11 14.10 -15.29
CA THR A 353 -5.32 14.73 -15.81
C THR A 353 -6.54 13.84 -15.72
N VAL A 354 -7.70 14.51 -15.61
CA VAL A 354 -9.00 13.92 -15.93
C VAL A 354 -9.43 14.42 -17.32
N ARG A 355 -9.98 13.54 -18.14
CA ARG A 355 -10.52 13.90 -19.46
C ARG A 355 -11.96 13.47 -19.61
N PHE A 356 -12.73 14.23 -20.38
CA PHE A 356 -14.10 13.90 -20.74
C PHE A 356 -14.20 13.59 -22.24
N TRP A 357 -15.08 12.67 -22.60
CA TRP A 357 -15.27 12.20 -23.96
C TRP A 357 -16.76 12.16 -24.30
N ASP A 358 -17.12 12.73 -25.44
CA ASP A 358 -18.44 12.65 -26.05
C ASP A 358 -18.56 11.33 -26.82
N LEU A 359 -19.51 10.52 -26.40
CA LEU A 359 -19.87 9.21 -26.94
C LEU A 359 -21.26 9.22 -27.58
N THR A 360 -21.76 10.39 -28.00
CA THR A 360 -23.00 10.48 -28.80
C THR A 360 -22.89 9.62 -30.07
N ASP A 361 -21.69 9.55 -30.67
CA ASP A 361 -21.30 8.52 -31.64
C ASP A 361 -20.14 7.69 -31.07
N PRO A 362 -20.41 6.49 -30.51
CA PRO A 362 -19.37 5.62 -29.95
C PRO A 362 -18.34 5.11 -30.97
N LEU A 363 -18.61 5.21 -32.27
CA LEU A 363 -17.63 4.88 -33.31
C LEU A 363 -16.65 6.02 -33.57
N ARG A 364 -17.01 7.24 -33.16
CA ARG A 364 -16.19 8.45 -33.30
C ARG A 364 -16.20 9.29 -32.03
N PRO A 365 -15.66 8.76 -30.91
CA PRO A 365 -15.55 9.53 -29.67
C PRO A 365 -14.78 10.83 -29.87
N LYS A 366 -15.21 11.90 -29.20
CA LYS A 366 -14.53 13.20 -29.26
C LYS A 366 -14.15 13.68 -27.85
N PRO A 367 -12.96 14.27 -27.64
CA PRO A 367 -12.66 14.92 -26.37
C PRO A 367 -13.61 16.10 -26.14
N ILE A 368 -14.07 16.27 -24.91
CA ILE A 368 -14.85 17.41 -24.45
C ILE A 368 -13.92 18.32 -23.65
N GLY A 369 -13.79 19.57 -24.08
CA GLY A 369 -12.92 20.56 -23.43
C GLY A 369 -11.44 20.19 -23.44
N SER A 370 -10.66 20.88 -22.62
CA SER A 370 -9.25 20.56 -22.36
C SER A 370 -9.12 19.54 -21.22
N PRO A 371 -8.03 18.76 -21.16
CA PRO A 371 -7.74 17.91 -20.01
C PRO A 371 -7.76 18.75 -18.74
N LEU A 372 -8.51 18.30 -17.73
CA LEU A 372 -8.68 19.01 -16.48
C LEU A 372 -7.40 18.85 -15.63
N PRO A 373 -6.67 19.93 -15.35
CA PRO A 373 -5.49 19.88 -14.48
C PRO A 373 -5.89 19.96 -13.00
N GLY A 374 -4.91 19.78 -12.11
CA GLY A 374 -5.00 20.19 -10.71
C GLY A 374 -4.68 19.10 -9.68
N HIS A 375 -4.58 17.84 -10.10
CA HIS A 375 -3.80 16.87 -9.36
C HIS A 375 -2.32 17.07 -9.67
N THR A 376 -1.47 16.79 -8.69
CA THR A 376 -0.01 16.87 -8.85
C THR A 376 0.66 15.52 -9.06
N ASP A 377 -0.15 14.46 -9.06
CA ASP A 377 0.27 13.08 -9.26
C ASP A 377 -0.85 12.29 -9.95
N THR A 378 -0.64 11.00 -10.16
CA THR A 378 -1.51 10.08 -10.87
C THR A 378 -2.96 10.19 -10.41
N VAL A 379 -3.89 10.36 -11.34
CA VAL A 379 -5.32 10.25 -11.05
C VAL A 379 -5.69 8.79 -11.11
N TYR A 380 -5.93 8.24 -9.93
CA TYR A 380 -6.29 6.87 -9.78
C TYR A 380 -7.75 6.65 -10.03
N SER A 381 -8.68 7.34 -9.37
CA SER A 381 -10.11 7.06 -9.54
C SER A 381 -10.86 8.25 -10.11
N VAL A 382 -11.83 7.99 -10.98
CA VAL A 382 -12.87 8.95 -11.35
C VAL A 382 -14.22 8.26 -11.26
N VAL A 383 -15.22 8.93 -10.70
CA VAL A 383 -16.58 8.39 -10.53
C VAL A 383 -17.60 9.52 -10.62
N PHE A 384 -18.65 9.32 -11.40
CA PHE A 384 -19.78 10.25 -11.44
C PHE A 384 -20.72 9.98 -10.27
N SER A 385 -21.35 11.05 -9.75
CA SER A 385 -22.52 10.88 -8.89
C SER A 385 -23.66 10.19 -9.65
N PRO A 386 -24.62 9.56 -8.95
CA PRO A 386 -25.72 8.83 -9.58
C PRO A 386 -26.56 9.67 -10.56
N ASP A 387 -26.79 10.95 -10.24
CA ASP A 387 -27.47 11.91 -11.12
C ASP A 387 -26.59 12.36 -12.31
N GLY A 388 -25.28 12.16 -12.22
CA GLY A 388 -24.26 12.52 -13.20
C GLY A 388 -23.85 13.99 -13.17
N ASN A 389 -24.28 14.78 -12.19
CA ASN A 389 -23.94 16.21 -12.12
C ASN A 389 -22.61 16.47 -11.42
N LEU A 390 -22.14 15.53 -10.60
CA LEU A 390 -20.86 15.60 -9.92
C LEU A 390 -19.89 14.55 -10.46
N LEU A 391 -18.59 14.86 -10.37
CA LEU A 391 -17.50 13.90 -10.52
C LEU A 391 -16.63 13.97 -9.27
N ALA A 392 -16.36 12.82 -8.65
CA ALA A 392 -15.27 12.70 -7.69
C ALA A 392 -14.05 12.10 -8.38
N ASP A 393 -12.88 12.66 -8.13
CA ASP A 393 -11.60 12.08 -8.52
C ASP A 393 -10.72 11.81 -7.30
N ALA A 394 -9.78 10.87 -7.42
CA ALA A 394 -8.84 10.50 -6.36
C ALA A 394 -7.45 10.26 -6.94
N SER A 395 -6.41 10.66 -6.20
CA SER A 395 -5.04 10.68 -6.71
C SER A 395 -3.99 10.23 -5.70
N ALA A 396 -2.84 9.83 -6.25
CA ALA A 396 -1.59 9.62 -5.53
C ALA A 396 -1.14 10.86 -4.73
N ASP A 397 -1.61 12.07 -5.08
CA ASP A 397 -1.31 13.30 -4.35
C ASP A 397 -2.06 13.45 -3.01
N GLN A 398 -2.63 12.35 -2.50
CA GLN A 398 -3.35 12.22 -1.23
C GLN A 398 -4.71 12.95 -1.20
N LYS A 399 -5.18 13.42 -2.35
CA LYS A 399 -6.43 14.16 -2.46
C LYS A 399 -7.48 13.36 -3.19
N ALA A 400 -8.71 13.49 -2.71
CA ALA A 400 -9.88 13.35 -3.54
C ALA A 400 -10.45 14.75 -3.84
N ARG A 401 -11.02 15.01 -5.02
CA ARG A 401 -11.70 16.27 -5.32
C ARG A 401 -13.13 16.00 -5.74
N LEU A 402 -14.00 16.98 -5.52
CA LEU A 402 -15.39 16.95 -5.96
C LEU A 402 -15.65 18.10 -6.93
N LEU A 403 -16.19 17.77 -8.09
CA LEU A 403 -16.37 18.70 -9.20
C LEU A 403 -17.81 18.72 -9.66
N ASP A 404 -18.30 19.91 -9.99
CA ASP A 404 -19.49 20.10 -10.81
C ASP A 404 -19.12 19.82 -12.26
N VAL A 405 -19.84 18.88 -12.85
CA VAL A 405 -19.71 18.45 -14.25
C VAL A 405 -21.07 18.45 -14.94
N THR A 406 -22.01 19.27 -14.46
CA THR A 406 -23.30 19.51 -15.11
C THR A 406 -23.08 19.82 -16.59
N ASP A 407 -22.11 20.70 -16.87
CA ASP A 407 -21.46 20.89 -18.17
C ASP A 407 -20.03 20.30 -18.17
N PRO A 408 -19.81 19.12 -18.75
CA PRO A 408 -18.48 18.49 -18.83
C PRO A 408 -17.46 19.28 -19.66
N ALA A 409 -17.88 20.29 -20.44
CA ALA A 409 -16.96 21.18 -21.13
C ALA A 409 -16.40 22.29 -20.21
N LYS A 410 -17.03 22.52 -19.05
CA LYS A 410 -16.65 23.53 -18.06
C LYS A 410 -16.72 22.96 -16.64
N PRO A 411 -15.95 21.91 -16.33
CA PRO A 411 -15.89 21.35 -14.98
C PRO A 411 -15.46 22.41 -13.97
N ALA A 412 -16.17 22.51 -12.86
CA ALA A 412 -15.86 23.46 -11.78
C ALA A 412 -15.54 22.70 -10.49
N LEU A 413 -14.43 23.02 -9.84
CA LEU A 413 -14.09 22.46 -8.54
C LEU A 413 -15.05 23.04 -7.47
N LEU A 414 -15.81 22.18 -6.79
CA LEU A 414 -16.85 22.60 -5.84
C LEU A 414 -16.34 22.73 -4.41
N SER A 415 -15.34 21.93 -4.04
CA SER A 415 -14.79 21.91 -2.69
C SER A 415 -13.27 22.05 -2.72
N ARG A 416 -12.70 22.51 -1.59
CA ARG A 416 -11.29 22.15 -1.29
C ARG A 416 -11.19 20.63 -1.31
N PRO A 417 -10.03 20.05 -1.68
CA PRO A 417 -9.94 18.60 -1.80
C PRO A 417 -10.52 17.94 -0.56
N VAL A 418 -11.30 16.89 -0.76
CA VAL A 418 -11.85 16.06 0.30
C VAL A 418 -10.65 15.41 0.98
N THR A 419 -10.13 16.11 1.99
CA THR A 419 -8.82 15.87 2.61
C THR A 419 -8.95 15.07 3.89
N GLY A 420 -7.84 14.47 4.30
CA GLY A 420 -7.71 13.76 5.56
C GLY A 420 -6.90 12.48 5.40
N HIS A 421 -6.87 11.92 4.19
CA HIS A 421 -5.96 10.82 3.89
C HIS A 421 -4.51 11.29 3.91
N THR A 422 -3.63 10.43 4.44
CA THR A 422 -2.20 10.73 4.64
C THR A 422 -1.30 10.04 3.62
N ASP A 423 -1.91 9.28 2.71
CA ASP A 423 -1.27 8.57 1.61
C ASP A 423 -2.18 8.61 0.38
N ALA A 424 -1.71 8.07 -0.74
CA ALA A 424 -2.43 7.97 -1.99
C ALA A 424 -3.89 7.54 -1.79
N VAL A 425 -4.82 8.29 -2.38
CA VAL A 425 -6.23 7.93 -2.37
C VAL A 425 -6.49 7.08 -3.59
N PHE A 426 -6.77 5.81 -3.35
CA PHE A 426 -6.79 4.81 -4.39
C PHE A 426 -8.16 4.67 -5.05
N SER A 427 -9.22 4.70 -4.26
CA SER A 427 -10.58 4.47 -4.76
C SER A 427 -11.52 5.47 -4.14
N VAL A 428 -12.45 5.99 -4.94
CA VAL A 428 -13.61 6.74 -4.47
C VAL A 428 -14.88 6.11 -5.01
N ALA A 429 -15.96 6.18 -4.23
CA ALA A 429 -17.28 5.69 -4.63
C ALA A 429 -18.39 6.56 -4.03
N PHE A 430 -19.43 6.86 -4.80
CA PHE A 430 -20.67 7.44 -4.28
C PHE A 430 -21.63 6.36 -3.80
N SER A 431 -22.42 6.66 -2.76
CA SER A 431 -23.64 5.91 -2.48
C SER A 431 -24.65 6.08 -3.59
N LEU A 432 -25.65 5.21 -3.65
CA LEU A 432 -26.64 5.22 -4.72
C LEU A 432 -27.57 6.45 -4.67
N SER A 433 -27.86 6.93 -3.47
CA SER A 433 -28.53 8.20 -3.21
C SER A 433 -27.69 9.41 -3.64
N GLY A 434 -26.37 9.23 -3.80
CA GLY A 434 -25.41 10.31 -4.04
C GLY A 434 -25.12 11.15 -2.80
N GLU A 435 -25.67 10.79 -1.64
CA GLU A 435 -25.50 11.54 -0.39
C GLU A 435 -24.19 11.24 0.34
N LEU A 436 -23.55 10.10 0.07
CA LEU A 436 -22.28 9.71 0.67
C LEU A 436 -21.21 9.54 -0.41
N LEU A 437 -19.98 9.91 -0.06
CA LEU A 437 -18.77 9.61 -0.80
C LEU A 437 -17.84 8.83 0.12
N ALA A 438 -17.35 7.67 -0.30
CA ALA A 438 -16.31 6.92 0.39
C ALA A 438 -14.99 7.04 -0.36
N ALA A 439 -13.88 7.03 0.36
CA ALA A 439 -12.54 6.92 -0.20
C ALA A 439 -11.68 5.91 0.56
N GLY A 440 -10.97 5.05 -0.16
CA GLY A 440 -9.97 4.12 0.38
C GLY A 440 -8.55 4.56 0.00
N SER A 441 -7.61 4.44 0.94
CA SER A 441 -6.25 5.00 0.80
C SER A 441 -5.14 4.04 1.24
N GLY A 442 -3.91 4.35 0.80
CA GLY A 442 -2.66 3.76 1.28
C GLY A 442 -2.42 3.93 2.79
N ASP A 443 -3.10 4.89 3.42
CA ASP A 443 -3.07 5.07 4.88
C ASP A 443 -3.82 3.98 5.67
N ARG A 444 -4.35 2.97 4.95
CA ARG A 444 -5.10 1.80 5.44
C ARG A 444 -6.51 2.14 5.96
N THR A 445 -6.97 3.37 5.74
CA THR A 445 -8.29 3.82 6.19
C THR A 445 -9.28 3.91 5.05
N ILE A 446 -10.56 3.82 5.42
CA ILE A 446 -11.67 4.27 4.60
C ILE A 446 -12.28 5.49 5.27
N ARG A 447 -12.46 6.58 4.53
CA ARG A 447 -13.16 7.77 5.02
C ARG A 447 -14.46 7.93 4.26
N LEU A 448 -15.50 8.37 4.97
CA LEU A 448 -16.82 8.63 4.41
C LEU A 448 -17.17 10.09 4.62
N TRP A 449 -17.75 10.73 3.61
CA TRP A 449 -18.25 12.09 3.69
C TRP A 449 -19.69 12.14 3.26
N LYS A 450 -20.50 12.90 3.99
CA LYS A 450 -21.81 13.35 3.54
C LYS A 450 -21.64 14.50 2.58
N VAL A 451 -22.17 14.34 1.37
CA VAL A 451 -22.04 15.24 0.22
C VAL A 451 -23.40 15.82 -0.20
N THR A 452 -24.39 15.83 0.70
CA THR A 452 -25.70 16.48 0.47
C THR A 452 -25.58 17.97 0.15
N ASP A 453 -24.52 18.62 0.66
CA ASP A 453 -24.00 19.89 0.14
C ASP A 453 -22.62 19.64 -0.46
N PRO A 454 -22.52 19.46 -1.80
CA PRO A 454 -21.24 19.17 -2.47
C PRO A 454 -20.16 20.24 -2.27
N ALA A 455 -20.53 21.48 -1.98
CA ALA A 455 -19.56 22.54 -1.69
C ALA A 455 -18.93 22.40 -0.30
N HIS A 456 -19.63 21.75 0.64
CA HIS A 456 -19.24 21.58 2.03
C HIS A 456 -19.39 20.13 2.51
N PRO A 457 -18.60 19.19 1.97
CA PRO A 457 -18.66 17.80 2.39
C PRO A 457 -18.29 17.64 3.87
N VAL A 458 -19.09 16.87 4.60
CA VAL A 458 -18.92 16.66 6.06
C VAL A 458 -18.42 15.23 6.30
N LEU A 459 -17.29 15.08 7.00
CA LEU A 459 -16.78 13.75 7.36
C LEU A 459 -17.80 13.03 8.28
N VAL A 460 -18.14 11.78 7.95
CA VAL A 460 -19.02 10.91 8.73
C VAL A 460 -18.17 10.08 9.69
N GLY A 461 -18.36 10.27 10.99
CA GLY A 461 -17.61 9.57 12.02
C GLY A 461 -16.09 9.77 11.93
N GLN A 462 -15.35 8.77 12.43
CA GLN A 462 -13.89 8.68 12.33
C GLN A 462 -13.48 7.82 11.12
N PRO A 463 -12.24 7.97 10.61
CA PRO A 463 -11.71 7.05 9.60
C PRO A 463 -11.85 5.60 10.06
N VAL A 464 -12.33 4.75 9.15
CA VAL A 464 -12.61 3.36 9.43
C VAL A 464 -11.34 2.55 9.25
N PHE A 465 -10.96 1.81 10.29
CA PHE A 465 -9.82 0.91 10.28
C PHE A 465 -10.27 -0.55 10.17
N GLY A 466 -9.43 -1.36 9.53
CA GLY A 466 -9.53 -2.81 9.62
C GLY A 466 -8.66 -3.53 8.61
N HIS A 467 -8.39 -2.94 7.44
CA HIS A 467 -7.32 -3.45 6.59
C HIS A 467 -5.96 -3.26 7.25
N THR A 468 -5.09 -4.28 7.16
CA THR A 468 -3.73 -4.20 7.74
C THR A 468 -2.71 -3.59 6.79
N ASP A 469 -3.14 -3.27 5.57
CA ASP A 469 -2.36 -2.62 4.50
C ASP A 469 -3.31 -1.72 3.67
N ALA A 470 -2.81 -1.07 2.62
CA ALA A 470 -3.54 -0.13 1.78
C ALA A 470 -4.94 -0.62 1.33
N VAL A 471 -5.94 0.27 1.38
CA VAL A 471 -7.28 0.00 0.85
C VAL A 471 -7.32 0.40 -0.63
N LEU A 472 -7.40 -0.59 -1.51
CA LEU A 472 -7.24 -0.42 -2.96
C LEU A 472 -8.58 -0.16 -3.68
N SER A 473 -9.69 -0.61 -3.10
CA SER A 473 -11.03 -0.45 -3.68
C SER A 473 -12.10 -0.36 -2.59
N VAL A 474 -13.07 0.53 -2.78
CA VAL A 474 -14.26 0.68 -1.94
C VAL A 474 -15.51 0.73 -2.81
N ALA A 475 -16.57 0.00 -2.45
CA ALA A 475 -17.83 -0.09 -3.19
C ALA A 475 -19.02 0.03 -2.24
N PHE A 476 -20.04 0.81 -2.59
CA PHE A 476 -21.33 0.74 -1.89
C PHE A 476 -22.20 -0.38 -2.46
N SER A 477 -22.94 -1.05 -1.59
CA SER A 477 -24.04 -1.91 -2.01
C SER A 477 -25.22 -1.06 -2.47
N HIS A 478 -26.07 -1.64 -3.30
CA HIS A 478 -27.28 -0.97 -3.77
C HIS A 478 -28.27 -0.61 -2.65
N ASN A 479 -28.27 -1.35 -1.54
CA ASN A 479 -29.16 -1.11 -0.41
C ASN A 479 -28.63 -0.03 0.56
N GLU A 480 -27.54 0.65 0.22
CA GLU A 480 -26.89 1.79 0.91
C GLU A 480 -26.43 1.55 2.36
N SER A 481 -26.79 0.42 2.96
CA SER A 481 -26.44 0.05 4.33
C SER A 481 -25.09 -0.64 4.43
N VAL A 482 -24.55 -1.13 3.31
CA VAL A 482 -23.31 -1.91 3.28
C VAL A 482 -22.31 -1.28 2.33
N MET A 483 -21.05 -1.33 2.72
CA MET A 483 -19.91 -1.04 1.86
C MET A 483 -18.98 -2.25 1.87
N GLY A 484 -18.33 -2.51 0.74
CA GLY A 484 -17.29 -3.53 0.59
C GLY A 484 -15.96 -2.86 0.31
N SER A 485 -14.87 -3.45 0.77
CA SER A 485 -13.52 -2.99 0.45
C SER A 485 -12.56 -4.13 0.15
N GLY A 486 -11.59 -3.87 -0.73
CA GLY A 486 -10.47 -4.76 -1.03
C GLY A 486 -9.15 -4.08 -0.67
N GLY A 487 -8.22 -4.84 -0.08
CA GLY A 487 -6.94 -4.31 0.39
C GLY A 487 -5.70 -5.05 -0.10
N SER A 488 -4.55 -4.42 0.08
CA SER A 488 -3.23 -5.03 -0.15
C SER A 488 -2.92 -6.17 0.83
N ASP A 489 -3.67 -6.23 1.94
CA ASP A 489 -3.64 -7.31 2.94
C ASP A 489 -4.37 -8.59 2.51
N HIS A 490 -4.71 -8.69 1.22
CA HIS A 490 -5.40 -9.83 0.60
C HIS A 490 -6.85 -10.01 1.09
N ALA A 491 -7.36 -9.10 1.91
CA ALA A 491 -8.69 -9.18 2.48
C ALA A 491 -9.73 -8.52 1.59
N VAL A 492 -10.93 -9.10 1.56
CA VAL A 492 -12.16 -8.37 1.27
C VAL A 492 -12.91 -8.18 2.59
N ARG A 493 -13.42 -6.98 2.85
CA ARG A 493 -14.16 -6.65 4.08
C ARG A 493 -15.51 -6.05 3.76
N LEU A 494 -16.48 -6.27 4.63
CA LEU A 494 -17.80 -5.65 4.60
C LEU A 494 -17.95 -4.69 5.78
N TRP A 495 -18.67 -3.60 5.56
CA TRP A 495 -18.84 -2.52 6.53
C TRP A 495 -20.30 -2.07 6.53
N ASN A 496 -20.81 -1.77 7.72
CA ASN A 496 -22.04 -1.06 7.90
C ASN A 496 -21.75 0.43 7.72
N VAL A 497 -22.57 1.09 6.90
CA VAL A 497 -22.44 2.50 6.51
C VAL A 497 -23.15 3.45 7.49
N ALA A 498 -23.89 2.90 8.47
CA ALA A 498 -24.49 3.68 9.55
C ALA A 498 -23.46 4.58 10.25
N ASP A 499 -23.88 5.68 10.86
CA ASP A 499 -23.00 6.59 11.59
C ASP A 499 -22.91 6.17 13.08
N PRO A 500 -21.75 5.70 13.60
CA PRO A 500 -20.45 5.61 12.93
C PRO A 500 -20.26 4.30 12.12
N PRO A 501 -19.51 4.32 11.00
CA PRO A 501 -19.33 3.12 10.18
C PRO A 501 -18.54 2.04 10.92
N ALA A 502 -18.89 0.78 10.71
CA ALA A 502 -18.34 -0.34 11.49
C ALA A 502 -18.16 -1.61 10.66
N PRO A 503 -17.18 -2.48 10.96
CA PRO A 503 -16.99 -3.74 10.24
C PRO A 503 -18.18 -4.70 10.45
N ILE A 504 -18.54 -5.44 9.40
CA ILE A 504 -19.52 -6.53 9.45
C ILE A 504 -18.77 -7.85 9.40
N GLY A 505 -18.58 -8.47 10.57
CA GLY A 505 -17.93 -9.77 10.69
C GLY A 505 -16.42 -9.74 10.33
N PRO A 506 -15.80 -10.93 10.19
CA PRO A 506 -14.40 -11.05 9.78
C PRO A 506 -14.21 -10.75 8.28
N ALA A 507 -12.95 -10.59 7.87
CA ALA A 507 -12.60 -10.53 6.45
C ALA A 507 -13.07 -11.80 5.70
N LEU A 508 -13.55 -11.62 4.48
CA LEU A 508 -13.91 -12.71 3.59
C LEU A 508 -12.64 -13.47 3.18
N PRO A 509 -12.52 -14.76 3.51
CA PRO A 509 -11.28 -15.49 3.31
C PRO A 509 -11.07 -15.91 1.84
N GLY A 510 -9.79 -16.05 1.46
CA GLY A 510 -9.37 -16.93 0.38
C GLY A 510 -8.55 -16.29 -0.74
N HIS A 511 -8.53 -14.97 -0.89
CA HIS A 511 -7.53 -14.37 -1.78
C HIS A 511 -6.13 -14.53 -1.18
N THR A 512 -5.14 -14.82 -2.01
CA THR A 512 -3.74 -15.07 -1.58
C THR A 512 -2.77 -13.97 -2.02
N ASP A 513 -3.30 -12.90 -2.61
CA ASP A 513 -2.56 -11.71 -3.03
C ASP A 513 -3.51 -10.50 -2.97
N ARG A 514 -2.98 -9.29 -3.18
CA ARG A 514 -3.69 -8.00 -3.10
C ARG A 514 -5.03 -8.05 -3.82
N VAL A 515 -6.07 -7.56 -3.16
CA VAL A 515 -7.41 -7.43 -3.75
C VAL A 515 -7.52 -6.03 -4.35
N TYR A 516 -7.35 -5.95 -5.67
CA TYR A 516 -7.33 -4.68 -6.39
C TYR A 516 -8.71 -4.04 -6.55
N THR A 517 -9.76 -4.85 -6.56
CA THR A 517 -11.09 -4.41 -6.96
C THR A 517 -12.18 -5.18 -6.22
N VAL A 518 -13.23 -4.46 -5.81
CA VAL A 518 -14.49 -5.03 -5.33
C VAL A 518 -15.66 -4.32 -6.02
N ALA A 519 -16.70 -5.07 -6.36
CA ALA A 519 -17.92 -4.51 -6.96
C ALA A 519 -19.16 -5.26 -6.46
N PHE A 520 -20.22 -4.53 -6.13
CA PHE A 520 -21.53 -5.14 -5.87
C PHE A 520 -22.31 -5.31 -7.17
N SER A 521 -23.13 -6.36 -7.23
CA SER A 521 -24.13 -6.49 -8.29
C SER A 521 -25.18 -5.37 -8.19
N PRO A 522 -25.85 -5.02 -9.29
CA PRO A 522 -26.89 -3.98 -9.29
C PRO A 522 -28.08 -4.27 -8.38
N ASN A 523 -28.32 -5.52 -7.96
CA ASN A 523 -29.34 -5.84 -6.96
C ASN A 523 -28.80 -5.85 -5.51
N GLY A 524 -27.50 -5.62 -5.31
CA GLY A 524 -26.83 -5.65 -4.01
C GLY A 524 -26.67 -7.03 -3.38
N HIS A 525 -27.11 -8.10 -4.05
CA HIS A 525 -27.09 -9.46 -3.49
C HIS A 525 -25.75 -10.17 -3.64
N LEU A 526 -24.90 -9.72 -4.57
CA LEU A 526 -23.61 -10.32 -4.86
C LEU A 526 -22.49 -9.29 -4.68
N LEU A 527 -21.31 -9.78 -4.29
CA LEU A 527 -20.06 -9.03 -4.28
C LEU A 527 -19.03 -9.83 -5.09
N ALA A 528 -18.41 -9.20 -6.08
CA ALA A 528 -17.27 -9.75 -6.80
C ALA A 528 -15.98 -9.08 -6.33
N SER A 529 -14.88 -9.84 -6.26
CA SER A 529 -13.54 -9.33 -5.95
C SER A 529 -12.51 -9.89 -6.94
N GLY A 530 -11.57 -9.05 -7.38
CA GLY A 530 -10.46 -9.42 -8.27
C GLY A 530 -9.10 -9.17 -7.62
N SER A 531 -8.15 -10.09 -7.80
CA SER A 531 -6.88 -10.10 -7.06
C SER A 531 -5.64 -10.36 -7.91
N GLY A 532 -4.48 -10.02 -7.34
CA GLY A 532 -3.13 -10.44 -7.75
C GLY A 532 -2.96 -11.94 -7.91
N ASP A 533 -3.76 -12.74 -7.18
CA ASP A 533 -3.74 -14.20 -7.25
C ASP A 533 -4.35 -14.76 -8.55
N ARG A 534 -4.75 -13.86 -9.46
CA ARG A 534 -5.29 -14.14 -10.80
C ARG A 534 -6.71 -14.71 -10.79
N THR A 535 -7.39 -14.64 -9.65
CA THR A 535 -8.75 -15.14 -9.48
C THR A 535 -9.77 -14.02 -9.31
N ILE A 536 -11.03 -14.36 -9.60
CA ILE A 536 -12.19 -13.57 -9.23
C ILE A 536 -13.00 -14.39 -8.24
N ARG A 537 -13.36 -13.84 -7.08
CA ARG A 537 -14.27 -14.50 -6.13
C ARG A 537 -15.63 -13.85 -6.17
N LEU A 538 -16.68 -14.65 -6.11
CA LEU A 538 -18.07 -14.18 -6.08
C LEU A 538 -18.73 -14.63 -4.77
N TRP A 539 -19.27 -13.68 -4.03
CA TRP A 539 -19.92 -13.89 -2.74
C TRP A 539 -21.40 -13.51 -2.85
N LYS A 540 -22.26 -14.33 -2.25
CA LYS A 540 -23.63 -13.93 -1.92
C LYS A 540 -23.62 -13.19 -0.59
N VAL A 541 -24.11 -11.97 -0.61
CA VAL A 541 -24.07 -11.00 0.50
C VAL A 541 -25.46 -10.52 0.91
N THR A 542 -26.51 -11.27 0.55
CA THR A 542 -27.90 -11.00 1.01
C THR A 542 -28.03 -10.97 2.52
N ASN A 543 -27.17 -11.70 3.23
CA ASN A 543 -26.92 -11.53 4.65
C ASN A 543 -25.45 -11.13 4.84
N PRO A 544 -25.14 -9.81 4.96
CA PRO A 544 -23.77 -9.32 5.07
C PRO A 544 -22.99 -9.88 6.27
N ALA A 545 -23.69 -10.27 7.34
CA ALA A 545 -23.06 -10.87 8.53
C ALA A 545 -22.65 -12.34 8.33
N ASN A 546 -23.22 -13.01 7.32
CA ASN A 546 -22.85 -14.38 6.95
C ASN A 546 -22.78 -14.53 5.41
N PRO A 547 -21.75 -13.94 4.78
CA PRO A 547 -21.55 -13.97 3.34
C PRO A 547 -21.13 -15.38 2.89
N VAL A 548 -21.69 -15.84 1.77
CA VAL A 548 -21.47 -17.19 1.25
C VAL A 548 -20.67 -17.12 -0.05
N LEU A 549 -19.50 -17.77 -0.09
CA LEU A 549 -18.73 -17.91 -1.33
C LEU A 549 -19.50 -18.79 -2.32
N LEU A 550 -19.87 -18.24 -3.47
CA LEU A 550 -20.53 -18.98 -4.56
C LEU A 550 -19.52 -19.67 -5.48
N GLY A 551 -18.29 -19.15 -5.56
CA GLY A 551 -17.24 -19.76 -6.34
C GLY A 551 -16.06 -18.82 -6.61
N SER A 552 -15.01 -19.40 -7.19
CA SER A 552 -13.84 -18.69 -7.67
C SER A 552 -13.68 -18.94 -9.17
N ALA A 553 -13.62 -17.89 -9.96
CA ALA A 553 -13.41 -17.96 -11.40
C ALA A 553 -11.92 -17.83 -11.73
N THR A 554 -11.44 -18.74 -12.56
CA THR A 554 -10.07 -18.75 -13.09
C THR A 554 -10.10 -18.61 -14.60
N GLY A 555 -9.12 -17.93 -15.17
CA GLY A 555 -9.00 -17.81 -16.64
C GLY A 555 -8.03 -16.73 -17.08
N HIS A 556 -7.86 -15.67 -16.28
CA HIS A 556 -6.79 -14.71 -16.49
C HIS A 556 -5.41 -15.33 -16.24
N LYS A 557 -4.43 -14.92 -17.03
CA LYS A 557 -3.04 -15.41 -16.93
C LYS A 557 -2.17 -14.55 -16.00
N SER A 558 -2.69 -13.42 -15.57
CA SER A 558 -2.02 -12.46 -14.68
C SER A 558 -3.06 -11.79 -13.76
N THR A 559 -2.61 -10.88 -12.92
CA THR A 559 -3.42 -10.12 -11.95
C THR A 559 -4.74 -9.66 -12.54
N VAL A 560 -5.85 -9.85 -11.81
CA VAL A 560 -7.14 -9.25 -12.13
C VAL A 560 -7.19 -7.88 -11.49
N ASN A 561 -7.09 -6.82 -12.30
CA ASN A 561 -6.99 -5.45 -11.80
C ASN A 561 -8.37 -4.83 -11.55
N THR A 562 -9.40 -5.27 -12.27
CA THR A 562 -10.71 -4.63 -12.28
C THR A 562 -11.82 -5.63 -12.56
N VAL A 563 -12.96 -5.46 -11.89
CA VAL A 563 -14.22 -6.17 -12.18
C VAL A 563 -15.37 -5.16 -12.20
N ALA A 564 -16.36 -5.38 -13.06
CA ALA A 564 -17.58 -4.58 -13.10
C ALA A 564 -18.77 -5.46 -13.50
N PHE A 565 -19.92 -5.29 -12.85
CA PHE A 565 -21.16 -5.92 -13.28
C PHE A 565 -21.81 -5.10 -14.41
N SER A 566 -22.45 -5.79 -15.36
CA SER A 566 -23.39 -5.17 -16.29
C SER A 566 -24.59 -4.59 -15.51
N PRO A 567 -25.28 -3.56 -16.06
CA PRO A 567 -26.41 -2.93 -15.37
C PRO A 567 -27.56 -3.88 -15.04
N ASP A 568 -27.73 -4.97 -15.81
CA ASP A 568 -28.73 -6.02 -15.54
C ASP A 568 -28.23 -7.10 -14.56
N GLY A 569 -26.97 -7.03 -14.13
CA GLY A 569 -26.30 -7.97 -13.23
C GLY A 569 -26.00 -9.34 -13.82
N ARG A 570 -26.26 -9.56 -15.11
CA ARG A 570 -26.14 -10.89 -15.74
C ARG A 570 -24.73 -11.19 -16.24
N ILE A 571 -23.93 -10.17 -16.49
CA ILE A 571 -22.55 -10.28 -16.95
C ILE A 571 -21.64 -9.59 -15.94
N LEU A 572 -20.49 -10.19 -15.65
CA LEU A 572 -19.36 -9.54 -15.01
C LEU A 572 -18.26 -9.37 -16.08
N ALA A 573 -17.68 -8.19 -16.21
CA ALA A 573 -16.46 -7.99 -16.98
C ALA A 573 -15.26 -7.95 -16.03
N SER A 574 -14.12 -8.50 -16.44
CA SER A 574 -12.87 -8.40 -15.71
C SER A 574 -11.71 -8.01 -16.62
N GLY A 575 -10.90 -7.05 -16.19
CA GLY A 575 -9.70 -6.60 -16.89
C GLY A 575 -8.43 -7.05 -16.15
N SER A 576 -7.39 -7.41 -16.89
CA SER A 576 -6.19 -8.02 -16.30
C SER A 576 -4.88 -7.48 -16.87
N SER A 577 -3.82 -7.68 -16.08
CA SER A 577 -2.43 -7.51 -16.49
C SER A 577 -1.99 -8.50 -17.58
N ASP A 578 -2.84 -9.45 -17.98
CA ASP A 578 -2.63 -10.28 -19.17
C ASP A 578 -3.06 -9.61 -20.49
N HIS A 579 -3.43 -8.32 -20.40
CA HIS A 579 -3.85 -7.44 -21.50
C HIS A 579 -5.23 -7.78 -22.08
N THR A 580 -5.97 -8.68 -21.43
CA THR A 580 -7.30 -9.10 -21.89
C THR A 580 -8.41 -8.61 -20.98
N ILE A 581 -9.61 -8.55 -21.55
CA ILE A 581 -10.86 -8.45 -20.79
C ILE A 581 -11.63 -9.75 -20.97
N ARG A 582 -12.19 -10.30 -19.89
CA ARG A 582 -13.05 -11.48 -19.94
C ARG A 582 -14.45 -11.11 -19.49
N LEU A 583 -15.44 -11.78 -20.08
CA LEU A 583 -16.83 -11.65 -19.70
C LEU A 583 -17.27 -12.96 -19.04
N TRP A 584 -18.07 -12.84 -17.98
CA TRP A 584 -18.54 -13.97 -17.19
C TRP A 584 -20.05 -13.86 -17.04
N ARG A 585 -20.77 -14.92 -17.36
CA ARG A 585 -22.18 -15.03 -17.01
C ARG A 585 -22.31 -15.24 -15.50
N VAL A 586 -23.13 -14.42 -14.87
CA VAL A 586 -23.38 -14.42 -13.43
C VAL A 586 -24.66 -15.22 -13.17
N THR A 587 -24.58 -16.20 -12.29
CA THR A 587 -25.73 -16.96 -11.79
C THR A 587 -25.69 -17.02 -10.28
N GLU A 588 -26.76 -16.62 -9.59
CA GLU A 588 -26.81 -16.65 -8.12
C GLU A 588 -26.71 -18.07 -7.54
N SER A 589 -27.02 -19.10 -8.33
CA SER A 589 -26.99 -20.51 -7.93
C SER A 589 -25.71 -21.25 -8.31
N ALA A 590 -24.98 -20.84 -9.36
CA ALA A 590 -23.83 -21.57 -9.87
C ALA A 590 -22.54 -20.72 -10.02
N GLY A 591 -22.57 -19.45 -9.63
CA GLY A 591 -21.40 -18.58 -9.62
C GLY A 591 -21.12 -17.94 -10.99
N LEU A 592 -19.84 -17.88 -11.36
CA LEU A 592 -19.35 -17.25 -12.59
C LEU A 592 -18.99 -18.29 -13.64
N ALA A 593 -19.60 -18.20 -14.82
CA ALA A 593 -19.26 -19.02 -15.98
C ALA A 593 -18.62 -18.15 -17.07
N LEU A 594 -17.44 -18.53 -17.56
CA LEU A 594 -16.75 -17.78 -18.61
C LEU A 594 -17.59 -17.74 -19.89
N VAL A 595 -17.78 -16.55 -20.47
CA VAL A 595 -18.31 -16.38 -21.83
C VAL A 595 -17.15 -16.56 -22.80
N GLU A 596 -17.34 -17.36 -23.86
CA GLU A 596 -16.26 -17.76 -24.74
C GLU A 596 -15.56 -16.56 -25.42
N TYR A 597 -14.23 -16.65 -25.47
CA TYR A 597 -13.23 -15.70 -26.00
C TYR A 597 -13.02 -14.39 -25.20
N PRO A 598 -11.77 -14.08 -24.81
CA PRO A 598 -11.44 -12.80 -24.23
C PRO A 598 -11.53 -11.66 -25.28
N LEU A 599 -11.92 -10.46 -24.84
CA LEU A 599 -11.74 -9.25 -25.63
C LEU A 599 -10.25 -8.91 -25.64
N THR A 600 -9.68 -8.80 -26.84
CA THR A 600 -8.26 -8.55 -27.07
C THR A 600 -8.06 -7.28 -27.89
N GLY A 601 -6.95 -6.58 -27.68
CA GLY A 601 -6.62 -5.37 -28.42
C GLY A 601 -5.73 -4.41 -27.64
N HIS A 602 -5.83 -4.39 -26.31
CA HIS A 602 -4.90 -3.65 -25.47
C HIS A 602 -3.48 -4.23 -25.56
N ARG A 603 -2.48 -3.36 -25.49
CA ARG A 603 -1.05 -3.72 -25.54
C ARG A 603 -0.37 -3.73 -24.18
N GLY A 604 -1.09 -3.34 -23.14
CA GLY A 604 -0.65 -3.34 -21.76
C GLY A 604 -1.76 -3.78 -20.81
N ALA A 605 -1.45 -3.80 -19.52
CA ALA A 605 -2.40 -4.17 -18.48
C ALA A 605 -3.70 -3.36 -18.59
N VAL A 606 -4.84 -4.03 -18.46
CA VAL A 606 -6.14 -3.35 -18.37
C VAL A 606 -6.40 -3.01 -16.91
N TYR A 607 -6.53 -1.72 -16.59
CA TYR A 607 -6.67 -1.23 -15.22
C TYR A 607 -8.10 -0.89 -14.83
N SER A 608 -8.97 -0.57 -15.80
CA SER A 608 -10.37 -0.29 -15.53
C SER A 608 -11.25 -0.80 -16.66
N VAL A 609 -12.42 -1.31 -16.28
CA VAL A 609 -13.54 -1.60 -17.17
C VAL A 609 -14.81 -0.98 -16.60
N ALA A 610 -15.66 -0.42 -17.45
CA ALA A 610 -16.95 0.14 -17.04
C ALA A 610 -18.01 -0.15 -18.11
N PHE A 611 -19.19 -0.62 -17.69
CA PHE A 611 -20.33 -0.75 -18.59
C PHE A 611 -21.00 0.60 -18.78
N SER A 612 -21.50 0.87 -19.99
CA SER A 612 -22.44 1.96 -20.18
C SER A 612 -23.74 1.68 -19.42
N PRO A 613 -24.49 2.71 -18.99
CA PRO A 613 -25.74 2.53 -18.26
C PRO A 613 -26.79 1.67 -18.97
N ASN A 614 -26.77 1.63 -20.30
CA ASN A 614 -27.66 0.79 -21.12
C ASN A 614 -27.12 -0.64 -21.38
N GLY A 615 -25.92 -0.96 -20.89
CA GLY A 615 -25.26 -2.27 -21.03
C GLY A 615 -24.73 -2.59 -22.43
N ASN A 616 -24.91 -1.71 -23.42
CA ASN A 616 -24.56 -2.00 -24.81
C ASN A 616 -23.07 -1.74 -25.14
N LEU A 617 -22.39 -0.95 -24.29
CA LEU A 617 -20.98 -0.65 -24.43
C LEU A 617 -20.21 -1.07 -23.17
N LEU A 618 -18.97 -1.47 -23.38
CA LEU A 618 -17.95 -1.54 -22.34
C LEU A 618 -16.85 -0.54 -22.70
N ALA A 619 -16.38 0.24 -21.75
CA ALA A 619 -15.16 1.03 -21.86
C ALA A 619 -14.03 0.36 -21.08
N SER A 620 -12.80 0.48 -21.54
CA SER A 620 -11.62 0.02 -20.81
C SER A 620 -10.44 0.97 -20.90
N GLY A 621 -9.77 1.20 -19.78
CA GLY A 621 -8.53 1.98 -19.66
C GLY A 621 -7.32 1.06 -19.41
N SER A 622 -6.17 1.40 -19.99
CA SER A 622 -4.99 0.52 -19.98
C SER A 622 -3.66 1.24 -19.79
N ALA A 623 -2.66 0.45 -19.37
CA ALA A 623 -1.25 0.80 -19.38
C ALA A 623 -0.71 1.19 -20.77
N ASP A 624 -1.41 0.83 -21.85
CA ASP A 624 -1.06 1.27 -23.21
C ASP A 624 -1.45 2.72 -23.53
N GLN A 625 -1.88 3.48 -22.50
CA GLN A 625 -2.24 4.90 -22.58
C GLN A 625 -3.53 5.18 -23.35
N THR A 626 -4.26 4.14 -23.75
CA THR A 626 -5.49 4.28 -24.55
C THR A 626 -6.73 3.87 -23.76
N ILE A 627 -7.86 4.41 -24.21
CA ILE A 627 -9.18 3.90 -23.87
C ILE A 627 -9.71 3.12 -25.07
N ARG A 628 -10.37 1.99 -24.83
CA ARG A 628 -11.11 1.25 -25.86
C ARG A 628 -12.58 1.16 -25.51
N LEU A 629 -13.42 1.21 -26.54
CA LEU A 629 -14.84 0.90 -26.44
C LEU A 629 -15.10 -0.45 -27.09
N TRP A 630 -16.02 -1.22 -26.53
CA TRP A 630 -16.40 -2.53 -27.01
C TRP A 630 -17.91 -2.56 -27.14
N LYS A 631 -18.41 -3.01 -28.29
CA LYS A 631 -19.83 -3.29 -28.44
C LYS A 631 -20.08 -4.67 -27.88
N LEU A 632 -21.07 -4.79 -27.01
CA LEU A 632 -21.52 -6.09 -26.54
C LEU A 632 -22.77 -6.46 -27.34
N SER A 633 -22.71 -7.58 -28.07
CA SER A 633 -23.91 -8.19 -28.63
C SER A 633 -24.71 -8.81 -27.49
N ARG A 634 -26.03 -8.58 -27.49
CA ARG A 634 -26.96 -9.21 -26.56
C ARG A 634 -27.09 -10.70 -26.79
#